data_AF-A0A7N2R323-F1
#
_entry.id   AF-A0A7N2R323-F1
#
_cell.length_a   1.000
_cell.length_b   1.000
_cell.length_c   1.000
_cell.angle_alpha   90.00
_cell.angle_beta   90.00
_cell.angle_gamma   90.00
#
_symmetry.space_group_name_H-M   'P 1'
#
loop_
_entity.id
_entity.type
_entity.pdbx_description
1 polymer ?
#
loop_
_entity_poly.entity_id
_entity_poly.type
_entity_poly.pdbx_seq_one_letter_code
_entity_poly.pdbx_strand_id
1 'polypeptide(L)'
;MAIPTLLFEFQARWVAKVLSGKVALPTEEYMASSVEELYQHMDETGWPKHHTHKLQQDKFEYENWLVDQLGLPPLEEWREKMFLGVCATLIPFYGVEYRDTWDVDKWLQEFSQVTDFIHNHAKVN
;
A
#
# COMPACT_ATOMS: atom_id res chain seq x y z
N MET A 1 6.82 -7.22 -2.21
CA MET A 1 7.62 -6.78 -1.05
C MET A 1 6.73 -5.88 -0.19
N ALA A 2 6.98 -5.69 1.10
CA ALA A 2 6.34 -4.65 1.92
C ALA A 2 7.48 -3.98 2.68
N ILE A 3 7.44 -2.66 2.89
CA ILE A 3 8.39 -1.97 3.78
C ILE A 3 7.74 -2.00 5.16
N PRO A 4 8.00 -3.02 6.00
CA PRO A 4 7.13 -3.31 7.14
C PRO A 4 7.31 -2.26 8.24
N THR A 5 8.48 -1.63 8.30
CA THR A 5 8.88 -0.70 9.35
C THR A 5 7.95 0.51 9.47
N LEU A 6 7.60 1.15 8.34
CA LEU A 6 6.72 2.32 8.35
C LEU A 6 5.29 1.94 8.73
N LEU A 7 4.80 0.82 8.19
CA LEU A 7 3.46 0.33 8.45
C LEU A 7 3.26 0.00 9.94
N PHE A 8 4.21 -0.70 10.55
CA PHE A 8 4.14 -1.03 11.97
C PHE A 8 4.18 0.22 12.86
N GLU A 9 5.00 1.21 12.49
CA GLU A 9 5.03 2.49 13.22
C GLU A 9 3.66 3.17 13.18
N PHE A 10 3.07 3.29 11.98
CA PHE A 10 1.79 3.98 11.81
C PHE A 10 0.64 3.26 12.51
N GLN A 11 0.54 1.94 12.37
CA GLN A 11 -0.46 1.14 13.06
C GLN A 11 -0.31 1.25 14.58
N ALA A 12 0.91 1.14 15.11
CA ALA A 12 1.16 1.25 16.55
C ALA A 12 0.78 2.64 17.09
N ARG A 13 1.13 3.70 16.36
CA ARG A 13 0.77 5.08 16.72
C ARG A 13 -0.74 5.32 16.65
N TRP A 14 -1.40 4.76 15.64
CA TRP A 14 -2.84 4.89 15.47
C TRP A 14 -3.59 4.19 16.61
N VAL A 15 -3.23 2.94 16.93
CA VAL A 15 -3.77 2.20 18.08
C VAL A 15 -3.52 2.96 19.39
N ALA A 16 -2.32 3.51 19.60
CA ALA A 16 -2.04 4.32 20.79
C ALA A 16 -2.93 5.58 20.87
N LYS A 17 -3.21 6.24 19.74
CA LYS A 17 -4.13 7.38 19.72
C LYS A 17 -5.56 6.97 20.08
N VAL A 18 -6.05 5.85 19.53
CA VAL A 18 -7.36 5.28 19.86
C VAL A 18 -7.46 5.00 21.36
N LEU A 19 -6.48 4.30 21.93
CA LEU A 19 -6.44 3.98 23.36
C LEU A 19 -6.34 5.23 24.25
N SER A 20 -5.71 6.30 23.75
CA SER A 20 -5.63 7.59 24.46
C SER A 20 -6.86 8.49 24.27
N GLY A 21 -7.88 8.04 23.52
CA GLY A 21 -9.09 8.81 23.22
C GLY A 21 -8.88 9.98 22.24
N LYS A 22 -7.73 10.07 21.58
CA LYS A 22 -7.41 11.13 20.60
C LYS A 22 -7.97 10.86 19.22
N VAL A 23 -8.32 9.60 18.94
CA VAL A 23 -9.03 9.16 17.74
C VAL A 23 -10.24 8.38 18.22
N ALA A 24 -11.44 8.79 17.79
CA ALA A 24 -12.65 8.06 18.05
C ALA A 24 -12.81 6.95 17.01
N LEU A 25 -13.10 5.74 17.46
CA LEU A 25 -13.54 4.68 16.55
C LEU A 25 -15.00 4.92 16.14
N PRO A 26 -15.40 4.43 14.95
CA PRO A 26 -16.81 4.29 14.61
C PRO A 26 -17.55 3.36 15.58
N THR A 27 -18.88 3.26 15.44
CA THR A 27 -19.65 2.29 16.23
C THR A 27 -19.26 0.86 15.86
N GLU A 28 -19.54 -0.08 16.77
CA GLU A 28 -19.26 -1.50 16.55
C GLU A 28 -20.00 -2.03 15.32
N GLU A 29 -21.26 -1.63 15.12
CA GLU A 29 -22.07 -2.04 13.98
C GLU A 29 -21.47 -1.57 12.66
N TYR A 30 -20.97 -0.33 12.61
CA TYR A 30 -20.34 0.21 11.41
C TYR A 30 -19.02 -0.53 11.09
N MET A 31 -18.19 -0.78 12.10
CA MET A 31 -16.94 -1.53 11.91
C MET A 31 -17.21 -2.97 11.44
N ALA A 32 -18.23 -3.64 11.99
CA ALA A 32 -18.64 -4.97 11.55
C ALA A 32 -19.15 -4.97 10.09
N SER A 33 -20.00 -4.00 9.72
CA SER A 33 -20.50 -3.84 8.34
C SER A 33 -19.35 -3.63 7.36
N SER A 34 -18.38 -2.76 7.71
CA SER A 34 -17.22 -2.49 6.85
C SER A 34 -16.37 -3.74 6.59
N VAL A 35 -16.22 -4.62 7.58
CA VAL A 35 -15.50 -5.90 7.41
C VAL A 35 -16.33 -6.89 6.59
N GLU A 36 -17.66 -6.89 6.74
CA GLU A 36 -18.54 -7.72 5.94
C GLU A 36 -18.54 -7.31 4.46
N GLU A 37 -18.59 -6.00 4.18
CA GLU A 37 -18.44 -5.43 2.83
C GLU A 37 -17.12 -5.85 2.18
N LEU A 38 -16.02 -5.85 2.92
CA LEU A 38 -14.73 -6.36 2.45
C LEU A 38 -14.83 -7.85 2.06
N TYR A 39 -15.44 -8.68 2.89
CA TYR A 39 -15.59 -10.11 2.58
C TYR A 39 -16.52 -10.37 1.40
N GLN A 40 -17.60 -9.60 1.26
CA GLN A 40 -18.50 -9.68 0.11
C GLN A 40 -17.76 -9.32 -1.18
N HIS A 41 -17.00 -8.20 -1.17
CA HIS A 41 -16.17 -7.81 -2.31
C HIS A 41 -15.12 -8.87 -2.68
N MET A 42 -14.51 -9.51 -1.67
CA MET A 42 -13.58 -10.62 -1.89
C MET A 42 -14.27 -11.83 -2.55
N ASP A 43 -15.47 -12.20 -2.08
CA ASP A 43 -16.22 -13.32 -2.65
C ASP A 43 -16.69 -13.00 -4.09
N GLU A 44 -17.12 -11.77 -4.37
CA GLU A 44 -17.53 -11.30 -5.71
C GLU A 44 -16.38 -11.26 -6.72
N THR A 45 -15.19 -10.84 -6.29
CA THR A 45 -13.99 -10.78 -7.14
C THR A 45 -13.25 -12.11 -7.23
N GLY A 46 -13.70 -13.14 -6.49
CA GLY A 46 -13.04 -14.43 -6.41
C GLY A 46 -11.69 -14.39 -5.68
N TRP A 47 -11.46 -13.37 -4.85
CA TRP A 47 -10.23 -13.20 -4.09
C TRP A 47 -10.14 -14.23 -2.95
N PRO A 48 -9.08 -15.06 -2.89
CA PRO A 48 -8.99 -16.10 -1.87
C PRO A 48 -8.95 -15.55 -0.44
N LYS A 49 -9.69 -16.17 0.49
CA LYS A 49 -9.75 -15.75 1.90
C LYS A 49 -8.41 -15.71 2.64
N HIS A 50 -7.44 -16.53 2.24
CA HIS A 50 -6.09 -16.48 2.83
C HIS A 50 -5.29 -15.22 2.44
N HIS A 51 -5.79 -14.43 1.48
CA HIS A 51 -5.23 -13.14 1.08
C HIS A 51 -5.94 -11.93 1.71
N THR A 52 -6.85 -12.11 2.68
CA THR A 52 -7.58 -10.99 3.33
C THR A 52 -6.64 -9.89 3.86
N HIS A 53 -5.47 -10.25 4.37
CA HIS A 53 -4.51 -9.29 4.93
C HIS A 53 -3.41 -8.87 3.95
N LYS A 54 -3.56 -9.18 2.66
CA LYS A 54 -2.56 -8.85 1.64
C LYS A 54 -2.71 -7.40 1.20
N LEU A 55 -2.06 -6.49 1.92
CA LEU A 55 -2.05 -5.05 1.64
C LEU A 55 -1.27 -4.63 0.39
N GLN A 56 -0.90 -5.52 -0.53
CA GLN A 56 -0.03 -5.14 -1.67
C GLN A 56 -0.74 -4.28 -2.72
N GLN A 57 -2.04 -4.50 -2.92
CA GLN A 57 -2.84 -3.75 -3.90
C GLN A 57 -3.22 -2.38 -3.34
N ASP A 58 -3.69 -2.34 -2.08
CA ASP A 58 -4.15 -1.10 -1.44
C ASP A 58 -3.12 -0.51 -0.47
N LYS A 59 -1.82 -0.78 -0.71
CA LYS A 59 -0.75 -0.46 0.23
C LYS A 59 -0.72 1.03 0.53
N PHE A 60 -0.76 1.83 -0.52
CA PHE A 60 -0.55 3.27 -0.44
C PHE A 60 -1.81 3.97 0.04
N GLU A 61 -2.98 3.48 -0.36
CA GLU A 61 -4.28 3.91 0.14
C GLU A 61 -4.36 3.71 1.66
N TYR A 62 -3.98 2.54 2.16
CA TYR A 62 -3.98 2.25 3.59
C TYR A 62 -2.95 3.09 4.36
N GLU A 63 -1.74 3.26 3.83
CA GLU A 63 -0.73 4.13 4.45
C GLU A 63 -1.15 5.60 4.48
N ASN A 64 -1.75 6.10 3.40
CA ASN A 64 -2.28 7.47 3.32
C ASN A 64 -3.45 7.67 4.29
N TRP A 65 -4.33 6.66 4.42
CA TRP A 65 -5.38 6.68 5.43
C TRP A 65 -4.80 6.75 6.85
N LEU A 66 -3.78 5.95 7.18
CA LEU A 66 -3.11 6.04 8.48
C LEU A 66 -2.47 7.40 8.73
N VAL A 67 -1.83 7.99 7.71
CA VAL A 67 -1.23 9.34 7.80
C VAL A 67 -2.27 10.40 8.12
N ASP A 68 -3.44 10.34 7.48
CA ASP A 68 -4.57 11.23 7.76
C ASP A 68 -5.06 11.07 9.20
N GLN A 69 -5.30 9.82 9.66
CA GLN A 69 -5.67 9.54 11.05
C GLN A 69 -4.62 10.02 12.06
N LEU A 70 -3.35 10.03 11.65
CA LEU A 70 -2.24 10.52 12.46
C LEU A 70 -2.07 12.04 12.40
N GLY A 71 -2.74 12.74 11.48
CA GLY A 71 -2.57 14.18 11.25
C GLY A 71 -1.14 14.52 10.78
N LEU A 72 -0.53 13.62 10.02
CA LEU A 72 0.81 13.77 9.49
C LEU A 72 0.78 14.39 8.09
N PRO A 73 1.88 15.03 7.64
CA PRO A 73 1.98 15.42 6.24
C PRO A 73 1.92 14.18 5.34
N PRO A 74 1.44 14.31 4.08
CA PRO A 74 1.44 13.23 3.10
C PRO A 74 2.82 12.59 2.95
N LEU A 75 2.85 11.29 2.67
CA LEU A 75 4.10 10.59 2.37
C LEU A 75 4.75 11.15 1.10
N GLU A 76 6.07 11.09 1.08
CA GLU A 76 6.84 11.53 -0.07
C GLU A 76 6.58 10.60 -1.26
N GLU A 77 6.19 11.17 -2.41
CA GLU A 77 5.84 10.42 -3.63
C GLU A 77 6.93 9.43 -4.07
N TRP A 78 8.20 9.75 -3.81
CA TRP A 78 9.32 8.89 -4.21
C TRP A 78 9.27 7.51 -3.54
N ARG A 79 8.58 7.36 -2.39
CA ARG A 79 8.46 6.07 -1.68
C ARG A 79 7.60 5.08 -2.46
N GLU A 80 6.45 5.54 -2.94
CA GLU A 80 5.59 4.75 -3.83
C GLU A 80 6.33 4.41 -5.11
N LYS A 81 7.03 5.40 -5.67
CA LYS A 81 7.82 5.21 -6.88
C LYS A 81 8.91 4.14 -6.71
N MET A 82 9.68 4.22 -5.62
CA MET A 82 10.71 3.24 -5.32
C MET A 82 10.12 1.84 -5.13
N PHE A 83 9.00 1.72 -4.40
CA PHE A 83 8.35 0.43 -4.17
C PHE A 83 7.86 -0.22 -5.45
N LEU A 84 7.19 0.54 -6.31
CA LEU A 84 6.71 0.07 -7.61
C LEU A 84 7.88 -0.29 -8.53
N GLY A 85 8.91 0.54 -8.59
CA GLY A 85 10.10 0.26 -9.40
C GLY A 85 10.84 -1.01 -8.95
N VAL A 86 10.92 -1.27 -7.65
CA VAL A 86 11.50 -2.52 -7.15
C VAL A 86 10.62 -3.72 -7.50
N CYS A 87 9.31 -3.65 -7.22
CA CYS A 87 8.39 -4.78 -7.38
C CYS A 87 8.05 -5.10 -8.84
N ALA A 88 7.85 -4.09 -9.69
CA ALA A 88 7.39 -4.23 -11.07
C ALA A 88 8.53 -4.24 -12.09
N THR A 89 9.71 -3.71 -11.74
CA THR A 89 10.84 -3.58 -12.69
C THR A 89 12.06 -4.36 -12.20
N LEU A 90 12.68 -3.96 -11.08
CA LEU A 90 13.99 -4.49 -10.71
C LEU A 90 13.96 -6.01 -10.43
N ILE A 91 12.99 -6.48 -9.65
CA ILE A 91 12.88 -7.91 -9.32
C ILE A 91 12.56 -8.76 -10.57
N PRO A 92 11.56 -8.41 -11.40
CA PRO A 92 11.27 -9.17 -12.62
C PRO A 92 12.39 -9.20 -13.65
N PHE A 93 13.08 -8.08 -13.87
CA PHE A 93 14.08 -7.97 -14.95
C PHE A 93 15.49 -8.42 -14.54
N TYR A 94 15.91 -8.15 -13.31
CA TYR A 94 17.28 -8.44 -12.84
C TYR A 94 17.34 -9.65 -11.89
N GLY A 95 16.19 -10.23 -11.53
CA GLY A 95 16.12 -11.48 -10.78
C GLY A 95 16.83 -11.37 -9.42
N VAL A 96 17.80 -12.25 -9.16
CA VAL A 96 18.57 -12.27 -7.90
C VAL A 96 19.63 -11.17 -7.83
N GLU A 97 20.07 -10.64 -8.96
CA GLU A 97 21.13 -9.64 -9.04
C GLU A 97 20.61 -8.20 -8.86
N TYR A 98 19.28 -8.02 -8.76
CA TYR A 98 18.63 -6.70 -8.67
C TYR A 98 19.16 -5.79 -7.57
N ARG A 99 19.82 -6.35 -6.54
CA ARG A 99 20.43 -5.59 -5.44
C ARG A 99 21.74 -4.91 -5.86
N ASP A 100 22.44 -5.48 -6.83
CA ASP A 100 23.81 -5.12 -7.20
C ASP A 100 23.92 -4.59 -8.63
N THR A 101 22.98 -4.93 -9.54
CA THR A 101 23.09 -4.66 -10.99
C THR A 101 21.98 -3.75 -11.54
N TRP A 102 21.63 -2.68 -10.82
CA TRP A 102 20.71 -1.67 -11.34
C TRP A 102 21.42 -0.35 -11.66
N ASP A 103 21.20 0.13 -12.87
CA ASP A 103 21.60 1.45 -13.33
C ASP A 103 20.48 2.44 -12.97
N VAL A 104 20.80 3.42 -12.11
CA VAL A 104 19.82 4.39 -11.58
C VAL A 104 19.23 5.25 -12.70
N ASP A 105 20.03 5.63 -13.71
CA ASP A 105 19.57 6.49 -14.80
C ASP A 105 18.64 5.71 -15.74
N LYS A 106 19.00 4.45 -16.03
CA LYS A 106 18.13 3.53 -16.77
C LYS A 106 16.83 3.25 -16.01
N TRP A 107 16.93 3.05 -14.69
CA TRP A 107 15.77 2.81 -13.84
C TRP A 107 14.83 4.01 -13.83
N LEU A 108 15.33 5.24 -13.70
CA LEU A 108 14.50 6.45 -13.74
C LEU A 108 13.73 6.59 -15.07
N GLN A 109 14.35 6.22 -16.20
CA GLN A 109 13.70 6.22 -17.51
C GLN A 109 12.62 5.14 -17.65
N GLU A 110 12.94 3.89 -17.31
CA GLU A 110 11.99 2.76 -17.37
C GLU A 110 10.83 2.96 -16.40
N PHE A 111 11.14 3.48 -15.21
CA PHE A 111 10.16 3.77 -14.17
C PHE A 111 9.13 4.80 -14.64
N SER A 112 9.55 5.90 -15.29
CA SER A 112 8.63 6.89 -15.87
C SER A 112 7.60 6.24 -16.79
N GLN A 113 8.05 5.33 -17.67
CA GLN A 113 7.18 4.64 -18.63
C GLN A 113 6.20 3.69 -17.94
N VAL A 114 6.66 2.97 -16.90
CA VAL A 114 5.82 2.05 -16.13
C VAL A 114 4.80 2.79 -15.27
N THR A 115 5.16 3.92 -14.64
CA THR A 115 4.19 4.75 -13.91
C THR A 115 3.12 5.32 -14.81
N ASP A 116 3.49 5.77 -16.01
CA ASP A 116 2.52 6.25 -16.99
C ASP A 116 1.58 5.12 -17.42
N PHE A 117 2.09 3.90 -17.57
CA PHE A 117 1.27 2.72 -17.87
C PHE A 117 0.29 2.39 -16.73
N ILE A 118 0.78 2.28 -15.49
CA ILE A 118 -0.05 1.94 -14.32
C ILE A 118 -1.09 3.04 -14.07
N HIS A 119 -0.70 4.32 -14.10
CA HIS A 119 -1.61 5.43 -13.87
C HIS A 119 -2.74 5.51 -14.91
N ASN A 120 -2.45 5.15 -16.17
CA ASN A 120 -3.43 5.16 -17.25
C ASN A 120 -4.36 3.93 -17.26
N HIS A 121 -3.94 2.81 -16.66
CA HIS A 121 -4.72 1.56 -16.66
C HIS A 121 -5.34 1.21 -15.30
N ALA A 122 -4.91 1.84 -14.21
CA ALA A 122 -5.53 1.69 -12.89
C ALA A 122 -6.86 2.47 -12.73
N LYS A 123 -7.22 3.32 -13.69
CA LYS A 123 -8.56 3.99 -13.73
C LYS A 123 -9.63 3.19 -14.46
N VAL A 124 -9.28 2.00 -14.95
CA VAL A 124 -10.19 1.10 -15.65
C VAL A 124 -10.12 -0.26 -14.96
N ASN A 125 -10.72 -0.34 -13.77
CA ASN A 125 -11.34 -1.54 -13.19
C ASN A 125 -12.09 -1.11 -11.92
#